data_AF-A0A6J5UAL3-F1
#
_entry.id   AF-A0A6J5UAL3-F1
#
_cell.length_a   1.000
_cell.length_b   1.000
_cell.length_c   1.000
_cell.angle_alpha   90.00
_cell.angle_beta   90.00
_cell.angle_gamma   90.00
#
_symmetry.space_group_name_H-M   'P 1'
#
loop_
_entity.id
_entity.type
_entity.pdbx_description
1 polymer ?
#
loop_
_entity_poly.entity_id
_entity_poly.type
_entity_poly.pdbx_seq_one_letter_code
_entity_poly.pdbx_strand_id
1 'polypeptide(L)'
;MVSIKLQAGNYLLWKNLFLHVLRKYKLLGLLTSADPRLSRTIVNAVGCTIDNLALDLWYDKDQSLMIWIISTILTDLLSHTVGIEYSRDLWEML
;
A
#
# COMPACT_ATOMS: atom_id res chain seq x y z
N MET A 1 10.22 12.27 2.91
CA MET A 1 9.23 12.08 3.99
C MET A 1 8.16 13.14 3.83
N VAL A 2 6.87 12.77 3.89
CA VAL A 2 5.78 13.75 3.97
C VAL A 2 5.81 14.33 5.37
N SER A 3 5.95 15.65 5.49
CA SER A 3 6.09 16.31 6.79
C SER A 3 4.76 16.48 7.53
N ILE A 4 3.64 16.30 6.86
CA ILE A 4 2.30 16.50 7.40
C ILE A 4 1.76 15.15 7.88
N LYS A 5 1.34 15.09 9.15
CA LYS A 5 0.55 13.98 9.65
C LYS A 5 -0.92 14.17 9.29
N LEU A 6 -1.57 13.08 8.90
CA LEU A 6 -3.00 13.02 8.66
C LEU A 6 -3.75 13.25 9.97
N GLN A 7 -4.70 14.19 9.93
CA GLN A 7 -5.66 14.52 10.96
C GLN A 7 -7.04 14.65 10.30
N ALA A 8 -8.12 14.57 11.10
CA ALA A 8 -9.49 14.64 10.59
C ALA A 8 -9.77 15.89 9.71
N GLY A 9 -9.09 17.01 9.95
CA GLY A 9 -9.29 18.26 9.23
C GLY A 9 -8.41 18.50 8.01
N ASN A 10 -7.41 17.65 7.71
CA ASN A 10 -6.40 17.94 6.68
C ASN A 10 -6.25 16.83 5.61
N TYR A 11 -7.20 15.89 5.55
CA TYR A 11 -7.13 14.73 4.65
C TYR A 11 -6.82 15.09 3.20
N LEU A 12 -7.52 16.06 2.60
CA LEU A 12 -7.31 16.44 1.20
C LEU A 12 -5.89 16.97 0.93
N LEU A 13 -5.36 17.77 1.86
CA LEU A 13 -4.00 18.29 1.75
C LEU A 13 -2.96 17.18 1.91
N TRP A 14 -3.12 16.34 2.93
CA TRP A 14 -2.27 15.19 3.16
C TRP A 14 -2.26 14.26 1.94
N LYS A 15 -3.44 13.91 1.42
CA LYS A 15 -3.62 13.04 0.26
C LYS A 15 -2.92 13.59 -0.97
N ASN A 16 -3.09 14.88 -1.26
CA ASN A 16 -2.42 15.51 -2.40
C ASN A 16 -0.89 15.42 -2.29
N LEU A 17 -0.32 15.70 -1.12
CA LEU A 17 1.12 15.61 -0.89
C LEU A 17 1.63 14.16 -0.95
N PHE A 18 0.88 13.23 -0.36
CA PHE A 18 1.23 11.82 -0.34
C PHE A 18 1.16 11.20 -1.74
N LEU A 19 0.21 11.61 -2.58
CA LEU A 19 0.12 11.21 -3.99
C LEU A 19 1.38 11.58 -4.79
N HIS A 20 2.03 12.72 -4.49
CA HIS A 20 3.31 13.04 -5.13
C HIS A 20 4.43 12.07 -4.74
N VAL A 21 4.45 11.62 -3.48
CA VAL A 21 5.38 10.58 -3.02
C VAL A 21 5.10 9.26 -3.73
N LEU A 22 3.85 8.82 -3.75
CA LEU A 22 3.42 7.59 -4.43
C LEU A 22 3.84 7.57 -5.90
N ARG A 23 3.67 8.69 -6.61
CA ARG A 23 4.10 8.83 -8.01
C ARG A 23 5.62 8.76 -8.15
N LYS A 24 6.37 9.46 -7.30
CA LYS A 24 7.85 9.46 -7.32
C LYS A 24 8.40 8.04 -7.17
N TYR A 25 7.82 7.24 -6.28
CA TYR A 25 8.26 5.87 -6.01
C TYR A 25 7.54 4.80 -6.85
N LYS A 26 6.65 5.20 -7.78
CA LYS A 26 5.85 4.29 -8.62
C LYS A 26 4.98 3.31 -7.80
N LEU A 27 4.54 3.72 -6.61
CA LEU A 27 3.74 2.91 -5.69
C LEU A 27 2.23 3.10 -5.88
N LEU A 28 1.82 4.06 -6.71
CA LEU A 28 0.39 4.31 -6.98
C LEU A 28 -0.32 3.08 -7.58
N GLY A 29 0.43 2.20 -8.25
CA GLY A 29 -0.09 0.95 -8.79
C GLY A 29 -0.72 0.04 -7.72
N LEU A 30 -0.12 -0.02 -6.53
CA LEU A 30 -0.57 -0.88 -5.42
C LEU A 30 -1.91 -0.44 -4.84
N LEU A 31 -2.19 0.86 -4.90
CA LEU A 31 -3.43 1.47 -4.42
C LEU A 31 -4.54 1.50 -5.48
N THR A 32 -4.18 1.16 -6.72
CA THR A 32 -5.11 1.14 -7.85
C THR A 32 -5.23 -0.29 -8.38
N SER A 33 -6.04 -0.51 -9.41
CA SER A 33 -6.13 -1.81 -10.07
C SER A 33 -4.94 -2.12 -10.99
N ALA A 34 -3.90 -1.28 -11.00
CA ALA A 34 -2.78 -1.40 -11.94
C ALA A 34 -1.68 -2.38 -11.46
N ASP A 35 -1.53 -2.60 -10.15
CA ASP A 35 -0.60 -3.58 -9.58
C ASP A 35 -1.33 -4.49 -8.57
N PRO A 36 -2.25 -5.36 -9.05
CA PRO A 36 -3.07 -6.18 -8.17
C PRO A 36 -2.24 -7.23 -7.44
N ARG A 37 -2.78 -7.71 -6.31
CA ARG A 37 -2.21 -8.81 -5.54
C ARG A 37 -1.95 -10.02 -6.44
N LEU A 38 -0.71 -10.49 -6.42
CA LEU A 38 -0.30 -11.66 -7.19
C LEU A 38 -0.80 -12.96 -6.56
N SER A 39 -1.06 -13.96 -7.40
CA SER A 39 -1.38 -15.31 -6.94
C SER A 39 -0.16 -15.98 -6.31
N ARG A 40 -0.37 -16.80 -5.27
CA ARG A 40 0.70 -17.56 -4.59
C ARG A 40 1.39 -18.55 -5.51
N THR A 41 0.66 -19.10 -6.47
CA THR A 41 1.19 -20.04 -7.44
C THR A 41 0.90 -19.58 -8.86
N ILE A 42 1.78 -19.95 -9.79
CA ILE A 42 1.66 -19.71 -11.23
C ILE A 42 1.88 -21.01 -12.00
N VAL A 43 1.33 -21.09 -13.21
CA VAL A 43 1.58 -22.20 -14.13
C VAL A 43 2.80 -21.84 -14.98
N ASN A 44 3.83 -22.69 -14.96
CA ASN A 44 5.03 -22.49 -15.75
C ASN A 44 4.82 -22.86 -17.24
N ALA A 45 5.82 -22.61 -18.09
CA ALA A 45 5.74 -22.90 -19.53
C ALA A 45 5.50 -24.37 -19.89
N VAL A 46 5.71 -25.29 -18.93
CA VAL A 46 5.55 -26.74 -19.10
C VAL A 46 4.21 -27.23 -18.50
N GLY A 47 3.38 -26.31 -17.99
CA GLY A 47 2.06 -26.63 -17.42
C GLY A 47 2.07 -27.05 -15.94
N CYS A 48 3.21 -26.95 -15.24
CA CYS A 48 3.29 -27.27 -13.82
C CYS A 48 2.98 -26.05 -12.94
N THR A 49 2.23 -26.28 -11.86
CA THR A 49 2.01 -25.28 -10.80
C THR A 49 3.26 -25.14 -9.95
N ILE A 50 3.80 -23.92 -9.87
CA ILE A 50 4.97 -23.56 -9.07
C ILE A 50 4.68 -22.33 -8.21
N ASP A 51 5.48 -22.11 -7.17
CA ASP A 51 5.38 -20.90 -6.34
C ASP A 51 5.77 -19.64 -7.12
N ASN A 52 5.03 -18.56 -6.87
CA ASN A 52 5.27 -17.29 -7.50
C ASN A 52 6.26 -16.44 -6.69
N LEU A 53 7.54 -16.52 -7.05
CA LEU A 53 8.59 -15.74 -6.40
C LEU A 53 8.40 -14.22 -6.52
N ALA A 54 7.60 -13.75 -7.48
CA ALA A 54 7.28 -12.31 -7.58
C ALA A 54 6.28 -11.85 -6.51
N LEU A 55 5.57 -12.77 -5.85
CA LEU A 55 4.65 -12.45 -4.76
C LEU A 55 5.40 -11.82 -3.58
N ASP A 56 6.56 -12.36 -3.20
CA ASP A 56 7.32 -11.85 -2.06
C ASP A 56 7.80 -10.41 -2.32
N LEU A 57 8.30 -10.13 -3.53
CA LEU A 57 8.71 -8.79 -3.92
C LEU A 57 7.52 -7.80 -3.95
N TRP A 58 6.35 -8.27 -4.39
CA TRP A 58 5.13 -7.48 -4.36
C TRP A 58 4.68 -7.19 -2.91
N TYR A 59 4.74 -8.21 -2.05
CA TYR A 59 4.37 -8.11 -0.64
C TYR A 59 5.28 -7.14 0.11
N ASP A 60 6.59 -7.22 -0.09
CA ASP A 60 7.55 -6.29 0.53
C ASP A 60 7.26 -4.82 0.14
N LYS A 61 6.88 -4.59 -1.12
CA LYS A 61 6.47 -3.26 -1.59
C LYS A 61 5.18 -2.78 -0.93
N ASP A 62 4.18 -3.65 -0.84
CA ASP A 62 2.90 -3.35 -0.20
C ASP A 62 3.09 -3.02 1.29
N GLN A 63 3.84 -3.84 2.02
CA GLN A 63 4.12 -3.62 3.44
C GLN A 63 4.98 -2.37 3.69
N SER A 64 5.95 -2.09 2.81
CA SER A 64 6.70 -0.83 2.86
C SER A 64 5.78 0.39 2.72
N LEU A 65 4.79 0.30 1.82
CA LEU A 65 3.81 1.36 1.65
C LEU A 65 2.87 1.47 2.85
N MET A 66 2.44 0.35 3.45
CA MET A 66 1.67 0.37 4.70
C MET A 66 2.40 1.13 5.80
N ILE A 67 3.67 0.79 6.05
CA ILE A 67 4.50 1.44 7.06
C ILE A 67 4.60 2.94 6.78
N TRP A 68 4.77 3.34 5.52
CA TRP A 68 4.80 4.75 5.14
C TRP A 68 3.48 5.46 5.42
N ILE A 69 2.34 4.88 5.03
CA ILE A 69 1.03 5.47 5.29
C ILE A 69 0.83 5.61 6.81
N ILE A 70 1.00 4.52 7.57
CA ILE A 70 0.90 4.48 9.04
C ILE A 70 1.79 5.53 9.70
N SER A 71 3.04 5.69 9.25
CA SER A 71 3.98 6.66 9.81
C SER A 71 3.51 8.12 9.67
N THR A 72 2.61 8.37 8.72
CA THR A 72 2.03 9.69 8.48
C THR A 72 0.64 9.85 9.09
N ILE A 73 0.08 8.87 9.79
CA ILE A 73 -1.20 9.00 10.50
C ILE A 73 -0.94 9.44 11.95
N LEU A 74 -1.83 10.26 12.52
CA LEU A 74 -1.79 10.56 13.95
C LEU A 74 -2.31 9.38 14.80
N THR A 75 -1.80 9.28 16.03
CA THR A 75 -2.06 8.15 16.93
C THR A 75 -3.54 7.95 17.27
N ASP A 76 -4.34 9.01 17.31
CA ASP A 76 -5.78 8.96 17.50
C ASP A 76 -6.49 8.22 16.35
N LEU A 77 -6.04 8.43 15.13
CA LEU A 77 -6.58 7.80 13.92
C LEU A 77 -6.05 6.37 13.68
N LEU A 78 -4.89 6.00 14.25
CA LEU A 78 -4.32 4.65 14.14
C LEU A 78 -5.21 3.56 14.75
N SER A 79 -6.05 3.90 15.72
CA SER A 79 -6.98 2.94 16.32
C SER A 79 -7.98 2.37 15.29
N HIS A 80 -8.27 3.14 14.24
CA HIS A 80 -9.19 2.72 13.18
C HIS A 80 -8.53 1.83 12.11
N THR A 81 -7.20 1.74 12.10
CA THR A 81 -6.46 0.97 11.09
C THR A 81 -6.11 -0.45 11.56
N VAL A 82 -6.58 -0.85 12.76
CA VAL A 82 -6.28 -2.15 13.37
C VAL A 82 -6.93 -3.28 12.57
N GLY A 83 -6.14 -4.30 12.24
CA GLY A 83 -6.60 -5.47 11.49
C GLY A 83 -6.57 -5.31 9.96
N ILE A 84 -6.14 -4.15 9.45
CA ILE A 84 -5.89 -3.97 8.03
C ILE A 84 -4.50 -4.54 7.69
N GLU A 85 -4.45 -5.41 6.69
CA GLU A 85 -3.22 -6.15 6.31
C GLU A 85 -2.55 -5.64 5.02
N TYR A 86 -3.25 -4.85 4.20
CA TYR A 86 -2.75 -4.39 2.91
C TYR A 86 -2.86 -2.88 2.75
N SER A 87 -1.92 -2.30 2.00
CA SER A 87 -1.84 -0.85 1.81
C SER A 87 -3.05 -0.26 1.08
N ARG A 88 -3.65 -1.03 0.18
CA ARG A 88 -4.86 -0.62 -0.55
C ARG A 88 -6.06 -0.48 0.37
N ASP A 89 -6.34 -1.49 1.18
CA ASP A 89 -7.47 -1.49 2.11
C ASP A 89 -7.31 -0.36 3.13
N LEU A 90 -6.06 -0.13 3.58
CA LEU A 90 -5.71 0.99 4.44
C LEU A 90 -6.01 2.32 3.76
N TRP A 91 -5.62 2.49 2.51
CA TRP A 91 -5.83 3.72 1.76
C TRP A 91 -7.32 4.01 1.46
N GLU A 92 -8.12 2.98 1.23
CA GLU A 92 -9.57 3.11 1.00
C GLU A 92 -10.34 3.45 2.29
N MET A 93 -9.78 3.12 3.46
CA MET A 93 -10.36 3.42 4.77
C MET A 93 -10.12 4.87 5.24
N LEU A 94 -9.03 5.51 4.78
CA LEU A 94 -8.64 6.89 5.11
C LEU A 94 -9.40 7.95 4.30
#